data_AF-A0A1F8UYI1-F1
#
_entry.id   AF-A0A1F8UYI1-F1
#
_cell.length_a   1.000
_cell.length_b   1.000
_cell.length_c   1.000
_cell.angle_alpha   90.00
_cell.angle_beta   90.00
_cell.angle_gamma   90.00
#
_symmetry.space_group_name_H-M   'P 1'
#
loop_
_entity.id
_entity.type
_entity.pdbx_description
1 polymer ?
#
loop_
_entity_poly.entity_id
_entity_poly.type
_entity_poly.pdbx_seq_one_letter_code
_entity_poly.pdbx_strand_id
1 'polypeptide(L)'
;MSTSILLKTHSSDISEGVYQYNLIVTNKTIEDFGEVKVYGIEICADDMYERVDDISSNANIVVQLLRILEDNNCSPLHLKDVVEDFLENL
;
A
#
# COMPACT_ATOMS: atom_id res chain seq x y z
N MET A 1 -3.14 -52.73 6.62
CA MET A 1 -3.75 -51.80 7.58
C MET A 1 -2.78 -50.63 7.71
N SER A 2 -2.98 -49.57 6.91
CA SER A 2 -2.11 -48.38 6.93
C SER A 2 -2.87 -47.25 7.61
N THR A 3 -2.52 -46.97 8.85
CA THR A 3 -2.96 -45.77 9.56
C THR A 3 -1.99 -44.65 9.27
N SER A 4 -2.31 -43.81 8.29
CA SER A 4 -1.59 -42.56 8.06
C SER A 4 -1.92 -41.59 9.20
N ILE A 5 -0.90 -41.19 9.93
CA ILE A 5 -0.98 -40.26 11.05
C ILE A 5 -1.26 -38.87 10.47
N LEU A 6 -2.44 -38.33 10.79
CA LEU A 6 -2.83 -36.97 10.44
C LEU A 6 -2.00 -36.00 11.30
N LEU A 7 -0.93 -35.45 10.73
CA LEU A 7 -0.19 -34.36 11.35
C LEU A 7 -1.09 -33.12 11.30
N LYS A 8 -1.79 -32.83 12.41
CA LYS A 8 -2.38 -31.51 12.67
C LYS A 8 -1.22 -30.53 12.83
N THR A 9 -0.77 -29.94 11.74
CA THR A 9 0.00 -28.70 11.80
C THR A 9 -0.96 -27.62 12.29
N HIS A 10 -0.84 -27.29 13.58
CA HIS A 10 -1.29 -26.02 14.12
C HIS A 10 -0.42 -24.94 13.47
N SER A 11 -0.81 -24.52 12.27
CA SER A 11 -0.20 -23.40 11.58
C SER A 11 -1.00 -22.16 11.94
N SER A 12 -0.41 -21.41 12.87
CA SER A 12 -0.57 -19.99 13.11
C SER A 12 -1.96 -19.47 13.46
N ASP A 13 -2.02 -18.89 14.66
CA ASP A 13 -2.84 -17.72 15.02
C ASP A 13 -3.55 -17.03 13.86
N ILE A 14 -4.84 -16.83 14.06
CA ILE A 14 -5.77 -16.13 13.19
C ILE A 14 -5.14 -14.77 12.81
N SER A 15 -4.90 -14.61 11.50
CA SER A 15 -4.35 -13.44 10.83
C SER A 15 -5.11 -12.17 11.24
N GLU A 16 -4.55 -11.35 12.13
CA GLU A 16 -5.02 -9.97 12.28
C GLU A 16 -4.66 -9.22 10.99
N GLY A 17 -5.66 -8.61 10.35
CA GLY A 17 -5.62 -8.05 9.01
C GLY A 17 -4.28 -7.40 8.64
N VAL A 18 -3.45 -8.13 7.91
CA VAL A 18 -2.16 -7.64 7.45
C VAL A 18 -2.41 -6.72 6.27
N TYR A 19 -2.32 -5.42 6.49
CA TYR A 19 -2.24 -4.45 5.40
C TYR A 19 -0.88 -4.57 4.71
N GLN A 20 -0.89 -4.80 3.40
CA GLN A 20 0.28 -4.73 2.55
C GLN A 20 0.35 -3.35 1.91
N TYR A 21 1.37 -2.58 2.28
CA TYR A 21 1.62 -1.25 1.72
C TYR A 21 2.64 -1.37 0.57
N ASN A 22 2.23 -1.03 -0.64
CA ASN A 22 3.05 -1.08 -1.83
C ASN A 22 3.28 0.32 -2.39
N LEU A 23 4.52 0.61 -2.80
CA LEU A 23 4.86 1.82 -3.54
C LEU A 23 4.64 1.58 -5.04
N ILE A 24 3.84 2.42 -5.67
CA ILE A 24 3.61 2.38 -7.11
C ILE A 24 4.45 3.46 -7.77
N VAL A 25 5.02 3.14 -8.94
CA VAL A 25 5.72 4.10 -9.79
C VAL A 25 5.06 4.09 -11.15
N THR A 26 4.55 5.24 -11.56
CA THR A 26 3.92 5.44 -12.86
C THR A 26 4.72 6.47 -13.64
N ASN A 27 5.12 6.12 -14.86
CA ASN A 27 5.76 7.08 -15.78
C ASN A 27 4.64 7.75 -16.59
N LYS A 28 4.48 9.06 -16.42
CA LYS A 28 3.57 9.87 -17.24
C LYS A 28 4.37 10.70 -18.22
N THR A 29 3.98 10.66 -19.48
CA THR A 29 4.54 11.56 -20.49
C THR A 29 3.74 12.85 -20.52
N ILE A 30 4.39 13.98 -20.20
CA ILE A 30 3.81 15.32 -20.30
C ILE A 30 4.40 15.96 -21.55
N GLU A 31 3.55 16.43 -22.48
CA GLU A 31 3.97 16.93 -23.79
C GLU A 31 5.02 18.06 -23.74
N ASP A 32 5.06 18.82 -22.64
CA ASP A 32 5.99 19.95 -22.44
C ASP A 32 7.25 19.58 -21.63
N PHE A 33 7.20 18.51 -20.81
CA PHE A 33 8.26 18.14 -19.86
C PHE A 33 8.91 16.77 -20.13
N GLY A 34 8.37 15.98 -21.07
CA GLY A 34 8.83 14.61 -21.34
C GLY A 34 8.30 13.59 -20.32
N GLU A 35 9.03 12.49 -20.12
CA GLU A 35 8.66 11.44 -19.17
C GLU A 35 8.90 11.89 -17.73
N VAL A 36 7.81 12.13 -16.99
CA VAL A 36 7.82 12.43 -15.56
C VAL A 36 7.45 11.18 -14.77
N LYS A 37 8.26 10.85 -13.77
CA LYS A 37 7.97 9.77 -12.83
C LYS A 37 7.10 10.30 -11.70
N VAL A 38 5.93 9.72 -11.54
CA VAL A 38 5.03 9.98 -10.42
C VAL A 38 4.92 8.73 -9.55
N TYR A 39 4.85 8.95 -8.25
CA TYR A 39 4.83 7.91 -7.25
C TYR A 39 3.44 7.89 -6.59
N GLY A 40 2.96 6.69 -6.32
CA GLY A 40 1.67 6.42 -5.69
C GLY A 40 1.80 5.37 -4.60
N ILE A 41 0.71 5.12 -3.89
CA ILE A 41 0.63 4.13 -2.81
C ILE A 41 -0.57 3.22 -3.06
N GLU A 42 -0.39 1.95 -2.76
CA GLU A 42 -1.44 0.94 -2.77
C GLU A 42 -1.44 0.21 -1.43
N ILE A 43 -2.64 0.00 -0.89
CA ILE A 43 -2.87 -0.79 0.31
C ILE A 43 -3.76 -1.96 -0.06
N CYS A 44 -3.25 -3.17 0.16
CA CYS A 44 -3.99 -4.42 -0.01
C CYS A 44 -4.23 -5.06 1.36
N ALA A 45 -5.49 -5.34 1.68
CA ALA A 45 -5.93 -6.23 2.75
C ALA A 45 -6.83 -7.32 2.16
N ASP A 46 -6.98 -8.45 2.86
CA ASP A 46 -7.68 -9.67 2.45
C ASP A 46 -8.83 -9.48 1.42
N ASP A 47 -9.78 -8.58 1.72
CA ASP A 47 -10.94 -8.27 0.85
C ASP A 47 -11.01 -6.78 0.46
N MET A 48 -10.01 -5.98 0.84
CA MET A 48 -9.99 -4.54 0.63
C MET A 48 -8.76 -4.09 -0.13
N TYR A 49 -8.99 -3.35 -1.20
CA TYR A 49 -7.95 -2.82 -2.05
C TYR A 49 -8.19 -1.33 -2.24
N GLU A 50 -7.20 -0.51 -1.96
CA GLU A 50 -7.24 0.90 -2.31
C GLU A 50 -5.90 1.34 -2.88
N ARG A 51 -5.97 2.15 -3.94
CA ARG A 51 -4.81 2.63 -4.67
C ARG A 51 -4.97 4.10 -4.98
N VAL A 52 -3.90 4.85 -4.73
CA VAL A 52 -3.80 6.25 -5.09
C VAL A 52 -2.55 6.46 -5.92
N ASP A 53 -2.77 6.76 -7.20
CA ASP A 53 -1.72 7.17 -8.13
C ASP A 53 -1.45 8.67 -8.04
N ASP A 54 -0.34 9.10 -8.62
CA ASP A 54 -0.07 10.52 -8.88
C ASP A 54 0.06 11.41 -7.63
N ILE A 55 0.49 10.84 -6.50
CA ILE A 55 0.65 11.57 -5.24
C ILE A 55 1.75 12.63 -5.38
N SER A 56 2.95 12.22 -5.81
CA SER A 56 4.04 13.17 -5.99
C SER A 56 5.08 12.64 -6.96
N SER A 57 5.77 13.55 -7.66
CA SER A 57 6.95 13.21 -8.46
C SER A 57 8.19 12.93 -7.61
N ASN A 58 8.11 13.13 -6.29
CA ASN A 58 9.21 12.92 -5.36
C ASN A 58 9.03 11.62 -4.58
N ALA A 59 9.86 10.61 -4.89
CA ALA A 59 9.83 9.31 -4.23
C ALA A 59 9.97 9.40 -2.70
N ASN A 60 10.80 10.31 -2.21
CA ASN A 60 11.09 10.40 -0.77
C ASN A 60 9.87 10.83 0.04
N ILE A 61 9.07 11.74 -0.53
CA ILE A 61 7.82 12.22 0.05
C ILE A 61 6.82 11.06 0.17
N VAL A 62 6.65 10.30 -0.93
CA VAL A 62 5.70 9.16 -0.96
C VAL A 62 6.15 8.02 -0.04
N VAL A 63 7.46 7.76 0.06
CA VAL A 63 8.01 6.77 0.99
C VAL A 63 7.81 7.19 2.45
N GLN A 64 7.92 8.48 2.77
CA GLN A 64 7.60 8.96 4.12
C GLN A 64 6.13 8.76 4.45
N LEU A 65 5.24 9.09 3.51
CA LEU A 65 3.80 8.86 3.67
C LEU A 65 3.50 7.36 3.88
N LEU A 66 4.11 6.49 3.07
CA LEU A 66 3.96 5.03 3.20
C LEU A 66 4.40 4.52 4.58
N ARG A 67 5.51 5.03 5.13
CA ARG A 67 5.94 4.67 6.49
C ARG A 67 4.98 5.14 7.57
N ILE A 68 4.41 6.34 7.42
CA ILE A 68 3.40 6.86 8.35
C ILE A 68 2.15 5.98 8.31
N LEU A 69 1.72 5.57 7.13
CA LEU A 69 0.58 4.67 6.95
C LEU A 69 0.84 3.30 7.60
N GLU A 70 2.03 2.73 7.41
CA GLU A 70 2.43 1.46 8.02
C GLU A 70 2.50 1.55 9.56
N ASP A 71 3.11 2.61 10.09
CA ASP A 71 3.26 2.84 11.54
C ASP A 71 1.90 3.06 12.25
N ASN A 72 0.96 3.71 11.56
CA ASN A 72 -0.39 3.95 12.07
C ASN A 72 -1.39 2.84 11.71
N ASN A 73 -0.95 1.77 11.02
CA ASN A 73 -1.80 0.70 10.54
C ASN A 73 -3.03 1.24 9.77
N CYS A 74 -2.79 2.21 8.88
CA CYS A 74 -3.86 2.91 8.17
C CYS A 74 -4.66 1.94 7.30
N SER A 75 -5.98 1.99 7.47
CA SER A 75 -6.92 1.21 6.66
C SER A 75 -6.95 1.75 5.23
N PRO A 76 -7.12 0.89 4.21
CA PRO A 76 -7.28 1.30 2.82
C PRO A 76 -8.44 2.30 2.63
N LEU A 77 -9.49 2.25 3.46
CA LEU A 77 -10.61 3.21 3.39
C LEU A 77 -10.18 4.66 3.63
N HIS A 78 -9.16 4.87 4.46
CA HIS A 78 -8.67 6.20 4.82
C HIS A 78 -7.50 6.64 3.94
N LEU A 79 -7.01 5.78 3.03
CA LEU A 79 -5.86 6.09 2.18
C LEU A 79 -6.08 7.37 1.37
N LYS A 80 -7.26 7.52 0.76
CA LYS A 80 -7.58 8.71 -0.03
C LYS A 80 -7.62 9.97 0.81
N ASP A 81 -8.38 9.98 1.90
CA ASP A 81 -8.44 11.13 2.82
C ASP A 81 -7.05 11.54 3.33
N VAL A 82 -6.21 10.57 3.75
CA VAL A 82 -4.86 10.85 4.26
C VAL A 82 -3.96 11.40 3.15
N VAL A 83 -4.05 10.86 1.94
CA VAL A 83 -3.28 11.37 0.80
C VAL A 83 -3.76 12.77 0.40
N GLU A 84 -5.06 13.02 0.36
CA GLU A 84 -5.63 14.34 0.05
C GLU A 84 -5.19 15.38 1.07
N ASP A 85 -5.32 15.11 2.37
CA ASP A 85 -4.84 16.00 3.44
C ASP A 85 -3.33 16.26 3.34
N PHE A 86 -2.55 15.23 3.01
CA PHE A 86 -1.11 15.35 2.82
C PHE A 86 -0.74 16.26 1.64
N LEU A 87 -1.49 16.18 0.53
CA LEU A 87 -1.29 17.04 -0.65
C LEU A 87 -1.72 18.48 -0.39
N GLU A 88 -2.77 18.70 0.40
CA GLU A 88 -3.19 20.05 0.81
C GLU A 88 -2.16 20.74 1.73
N ASN A 89 -1.35 19.96 2.45
CA ASN A 89 -0.30 20.46 3.34
C ASN A 89 1.11 20.54 2.69
N LEU A 90 1.24 20.32 1.37
CA LEU A 90 2.51 20.26 0.64
C LEU A 90 2.90 21.57 -0.05
#